data_AF-A0A7W9PIE2-F1
#
_entry.id   AF-A0A7W9PIE2-F1
#
_cell.length_a   1.000
_cell.length_b   1.000
_cell.length_c   1.000
_cell.angle_alpha   90.00
_cell.angle_beta   90.00
_cell.angle_gamma   90.00
#
_symmetry.space_group_name_H-M   'P 1'
#
loop_
_entity.id
_entity.type
_entity.pdbx_description
1 polymer ?
#
loop_
_entity_poly.entity_id
_entity_poly.type
_entity_poly.pdbx_seq_one_letter_code
_entity_poly.pdbx_strand_id
1 'polypeptide(L)' 'MQAYLDTRGSLGDAAARLHVHKNTVHYRIRKAEDVLGHSLAVNRVETEVALRICEQLGLERL' A
#
# COMPACT_ATOMS: atom_id res chain seq x y z
N MET A 1 2.68 -1.61 -1.05
CA MET A 1 1.60 -0.91 -0.32
C MET A 1 1.40 -1.46 1.08
N GLN A 2 1.72 -2.73 1.34
CA GLN A 2 1.63 -3.35 2.67
C GLN A 2 2.21 -2.49 3.80
N ALA A 3 3.44 -1.97 3.65
CA ALA A 3 4.06 -1.12 4.67
C ALA A 3 3.25 0.13 5.04
N TYR A 4 2.51 0.73 4.10
CA TYR A 4 1.62 1.87 4.38
C TYR A 4 0.35 1.45 5.12
N LEU A 5 -0.20 0.28 4.80
CA LEU A 5 -1.37 -0.25 5.50
C LEU A 5 -1.01 -0.71 6.92
N ASP A 6 0.12 -1.38 7.09
CA ASP A 6 0.64 -1.81 8.40
C ASP A 6 0.91 -0.63 9.33
N THR A 7 1.33 0.53 8.80
CA THR A 7 1.57 1.75 9.57
C THR A 7 0.30 2.59 9.76
N ARG A 8 -0.89 1.99 9.62
CA ARG A 8 -2.19 2.66 9.75
C ARG A 8 -2.36 3.89 8.86
N GLY A 9 -1.74 3.89 7.68
CA GLY A 9 -1.79 5.02 6.75
C GLY A 9 -0.77 6.12 7.02
N SER A 10 0.22 5.89 7.90
CA SER A 10 1.31 6.84 8.11
C SER A 10 2.30 6.78 6.96
N LEU A 11 2.34 7.84 6.14
CA LEU A 11 3.31 8.02 5.06
C LEU A 11 4.75 8.06 5.58
N GLY A 12 4.98 8.68 6.75
CA GLY A 12 6.30 8.84 7.34
C GLY A 12 6.87 7.50 7.82
N ASP A 13 6.07 6.75 8.59
CA ASP A 13 6.50 5.45 9.11
C ASP A 13 6.67 4.43 8.00
N ALA A 14 5.80 4.47 6.97
CA ALA A 14 5.95 3.65 5.78
C ALA A 14 7.22 3.97 5.01
N ALA A 15 7.56 5.26 4.88
CA ALA A 15 8.77 5.72 4.21
C ALA A 15 10.03 5.28 4.97
N ALA A 16 10.02 5.42 6.30
CA ALA A 16 11.10 4.95 7.18
C ALA A 16 11.31 3.44 7.04
N ARG A 17 10.23 2.64 7.11
CA ARG A 17 10.28 1.18 6.99
C ARG A 17 10.72 0.70 5.59
N LEU A 18 10.41 1.46 4.54
CA LEU A 18 10.80 1.15 3.17
C LEU A 18 12.15 1.76 2.76
N HIS A 19 12.80 2.54 3.65
CA HIS A 19 14.01 3.30 3.35
C HIS A 19 13.90 4.20 2.10
N VAL A 20 12.76 4.85 1.93
CA VAL A 20 12.50 5.79 0.82
C VAL A 20 12.05 7.14 1.36
N HIS A 21 12.03 8.16 0.49
CA HIS A 21 11.45 9.44 0.86
C HIS A 21 9.91 9.36 0.92
N LYS A 22 9.29 10.15 1.81
CA LYS A 22 7.82 10.23 1.98
C LYS A 22 7.09 10.46 0.64
N ASN A 23 7.64 11.29 -0.23
CA ASN A 23 7.07 11.59 -1.55
C ASN A 23 6.98 10.35 -2.45
N THR A 24 7.95 9.43 -2.34
CA THR A 24 7.92 8.17 -3.11
C THR A 24 6.77 7.29 -2.64
N VAL A 25 6.51 7.21 -1.33
CA VAL A 25 5.35 6.47 -0.81
C VAL A 25 4.05 7.12 -1.27
N HIS A 26 3.94 8.43 -1.15
CA HIS A 26 2.77 9.20 -1.59
C HIS A 26 2.48 9.00 -3.09
N TYR A 27 3.52 9.08 -3.93
CA TYR A 27 3.39 8.81 -5.36
C TYR A 27 2.90 7.39 -5.64
N ARG A 28 3.45 6.38 -4.97
CA ARG A 28 3.04 4.97 -5.17
C ARG A 28 1.60 4.72 -4.71
N ILE A 29 1.13 5.39 -3.65
CA ILE A 29 -0.26 5.34 -3.21
C ILE A 29 -1.16 5.94 -4.27
N ARG A 30 -0.89 7.18 -4.70
CA ARG A 30 -1.71 7.85 -5.71
C ARG A 30 -1.80 7.03 -6.99
N LYS A 31 -0.68 6.48 -7.46
CA LYS A 31 -0.66 5.59 -8.63
C LYS A 31 -1.50 4.32 -8.42
N ALA A 32 -1.51 3.75 -7.22
CA ALA A 32 -2.36 2.61 -6.91
C ALA A 32 -3.85 3.00 -6.90
N GLU A 33 -4.19 4.14 -6.30
CA GLU A 33 -5.55 4.68 -6.30
C GLU A 33 -6.06 5.02 -7.70
N ASP A 34 -5.19 5.56 -8.57
CA ASP A 34 -5.50 5.82 -9.98
C ASP A 34 -5.85 4.51 -10.72
N VAL A 35 -5.14 3.41 -10.43
CA VAL A 35 -5.42 2.08 -11.02
C VAL A 35 -6.69 1.46 -10.44
N LEU A 36 -6.93 1.64 -9.14
CA LEU A 36 -8.12 1.13 -8.46
C LEU A 36 -9.39 1.94 -8.78
N GLY A 37 -9.23 3.20 -9.22
CA GLY A 37 -10.34 4.13 -9.43
C GLY A 37 -10.95 4.67 -8.14
N HIS A 38 -10.37 4.36 -6.98
CA HIS A 38 -10.82 4.81 -5.67
C HIS A 38 -9.66 4.86 -4.67
N SER A 39 -9.88 5.52 -3.52
CA SER A 39 -8.86 5.60 -2.47
C SER A 39 -8.56 4.24 -1.84
N LEU A 40 -7.32 4.02 -1.42
CA LEU A 40 -6.90 2.85 -0.62
C LEU A 40 -7.54 2.81 0.77
N ALA A 41 -8.13 3.91 1.22
CA ALA A 41 -8.91 3.94 2.46
C ALA A 41 -10.30 3.30 2.30
N VAL A 42 -10.81 3.23 1.06
CA VAL A 42 -12.07 2.53 0.75
C VAL A 42 -11.80 1.03 0.78
N ASN A 43 -12.65 0.26 1.47
CA ASN A 43 -12.47 -1.19 1.64
C ASN A 43 -11.07 -1.56 2.16
N ARG A 44 -10.58 -0.80 3.16
CA ARG A 44 -9.22 -0.92 3.71
C ARG A 44 -8.93 -2.34 4.20
N VAL A 45 -9.92 -2.99 4.84
CA VAL A 45 -9.77 -4.34 5.37
C VAL A 45 -9.63 -5.35 4.24
N GLU A 46 -10.49 -5.25 3.23
CA GLU A 46 -10.49 -6.09 2.05
C GLU A 46 -9.18 -5.94 1.27
N THR A 47 -8.70 -4.70 1.13
CA THR A 47 -7.42 -4.38 0.48
C THR A 47 -6.24 -4.96 1.25
N GLU A 48 -6.23 -4.83 2.58
CA GLU A 48 -5.22 -5.45 3.44
C GLU A 48 -5.21 -6.98 3.34
N VAL A 49 -6.40 -7.60 3.33
CA VAL A 49 -6.52 -9.06 3.20
C VAL A 49 -6.06 -9.52 1.83
N ALA A 50 -6.49 -8.84 0.75
CA ALA A 50 -6.07 -9.17 -0.61
C ALA A 50 -4.55 -9.09 -0.79
N LEU A 51 -3.91 -8.04 -0.27
CA LEU A 51 -2.44 -7.90 -0.34
C LEU A 51 -1.71 -9.00 0.45
N ARG A 52 -2.19 -9.36 1.64
CA ARG A 52 -1.63 -10.48 2.43
C ARG A 52 -1.79 -11.82 1.71
N ILE A 53 -2.94 -12.05 1.09
CA ILE A 53 -3.18 -13.26 0.28
C ILE A 53 -2.22 -13.28 -0.91
N CYS A 54 -2.07 -12.16 -1.63
CA CYS A 54 -1.13 -12.08 -2.76
C CYS A 54 0.32 -12.36 -2.33
N GLU A 55 0.76 -11.84 -1.18
CA GLU A 55 2.08 -12.11 -0.62
C GLU A 55 2.24 -13.60 -0.29
N GLN A 56 1.26 -14.21 0.40
CA GLN A 56 1.28 -15.64 0.74
C GLN A 56 1.26 -16.56 -0.47
N LEU A 57 0.58 -16.15 -1.54
CA LEU A 57 0.48 -16.90 -2.80
C LEU A 57 1.62 -16.59 -3.77
N GLY A 58 2.55 -15.68 -3.43
CA GLY A 58 3.65 -15.27 -4.31
C GLY A 58 3.20 -14.52 -5.56
N LEU A 59 2.02 -13.88 -5.54
CA LEU A 59 1.41 -13.14 -6.64
C LEU A 59 1.97 -11.71 -6.81
N GLU A 60 3.13 -11.41 -6.24
CA GLU A 60 3.72 -10.06 -6.15
C GLU A 60 4.07 -9.40 -7.50
N ARG A 61 3.75 -10.05 -8.62
CA ARG A 61 4.22 -9.71 -9.98
C ARG A 61 3.13 -9.70 -11.07
N LEU A 62 1.85 -9.64 -10.72
CA LEU A 62 0.78 -9.41 -11.70
C LEU A 62 0.51 -7.91 -11.88
#